data_AF-A0A3D5Z5S7-F1
#
_entry.id   AF-A0A3D5Z5S7-F1
#
_cell.length_a   1.000
_cell.length_b   1.000
_cell.length_c   1.000
_cell.angle_alpha   90.00
_cell.angle_beta   90.00
_cell.angle_gamma   90.00
#
_symmetry.space_group_name_H-M   'P 1'
#
loop_
_entity.id
_entity.type
_entity.pdbx_description
1 polymer ?
#
loop_
_entity_poly.entity_id
_entity_poly.type
_entity_poly.pdbx_seq_one_letter_code
_entity_poly.pdbx_strand_id
1 'polypeptide(L)'
;FTLKNTCNMNSKVTIALDVLSTSTMSSSAIKTSLTKGNKSGTPTLLTSLDKKAEVDISGAKEAYILGTDIIGANKSKSYSLYLWMDEAVTVAEASKSFSSKVVIVNTATKERLPLVEEVADLAATDTTNFATDDPDNNIRYIGANPNNYVYFNCSDYSNQSDSTCEKWRIIGVFKNMTKEDGTKEDLVKIIKEDRLNDTNIIWDYKKNGVGTSTSNYGSNDWTDSQLMMMLNPTDYLKSGYTIDNNIVKDSNGQAIYQNMGSYYNGTSGCKPAEIASGADFTCTSIDFTSTGLKNDTTRNAIESVAWNLGGTADYKSSSNGLASHFYGYERGTTVYSGHATNWTGKIGLMYPSDYGYATSGGSTTDRATCLAKEMYNWGGSGVSDCKNNDYLYKSSYYQWALAPDSSLAYGVFRVHIGGSFSNYGARDTSSVRPVAFLKSNISITDVGIGTSESPYQLKVG
;
A
#
# COMPACT_ATOMS: atom_id res chain seq x y z
N PHE A 1 5.52 16.77 -33.40
CA PHE A 1 6.89 16.23 -33.57
C PHE A 1 6.99 14.86 -32.92
N THR A 2 7.93 14.02 -33.35
CA THR A 2 8.14 12.67 -32.77
C THR A 2 9.55 12.60 -32.19
N LEU A 3 9.66 12.12 -30.97
CA LEU A 3 10.93 11.83 -30.31
C LEU A 3 11.16 10.32 -30.36
N LYS A 4 12.32 9.90 -30.87
CA LYS A 4 12.76 8.50 -30.88
C LYS A 4 13.99 8.38 -29.98
N ASN A 5 13.91 7.54 -28.96
CA ASN A 5 15.06 7.15 -28.18
C ASN A 5 15.81 6.04 -28.94
N THR A 6 17.03 6.34 -29.37
CA THR A 6 17.92 5.36 -30.05
C THR A 6 18.94 4.74 -29.11
N CYS A 7 18.89 5.07 -27.81
CA CYS A 7 19.74 4.46 -26.80
C CYS A 7 19.22 3.07 -26.41
N ASN A 8 20.11 2.26 -25.86
CA ASN A 8 19.83 0.96 -25.25
C ASN A 8 19.29 1.05 -23.82
N MET A 9 19.08 2.26 -23.31
CA MET A 9 18.49 2.55 -22.00
C MET A 9 17.42 3.63 -22.14
N ASN A 10 16.56 3.75 -21.13
CA ASN A 10 15.49 4.72 -21.14
C ASN A 10 16.06 6.15 -21.10
N SER A 11 15.30 7.09 -21.67
CA SER A 11 15.69 8.50 -21.64
C SER A 11 14.57 9.33 -21.04
N LYS A 12 14.89 10.04 -19.95
CA LYS A 12 14.04 11.11 -19.43
C LYS A 12 14.23 12.31 -20.34
N VAL A 13 13.13 12.81 -20.89
CA VAL A 13 13.11 13.97 -21.78
C VAL A 13 12.34 15.11 -21.12
N THR A 14 12.94 16.30 -21.12
CA THR A 14 12.31 17.55 -20.77
C THR A 14 12.10 18.33 -22.07
N ILE A 15 10.84 18.65 -22.37
CA ILE A 15 10.42 19.40 -23.55
C ILE A 15 10.21 20.84 -23.09
N ALA A 16 11.07 21.75 -23.54
CA ALA A 16 11.00 23.16 -23.24
C ALA A 16 10.64 23.98 -24.48
N LEU A 17 10.04 25.15 -24.25
CA LEU A 17 9.86 26.19 -25.24
C LEU A 17 10.75 27.38 -24.88
N ASP A 18 11.81 27.56 -25.66
CA ASP A 18 12.76 28.65 -25.49
C ASP A 18 12.30 29.84 -26.35
N VAL A 19 11.95 30.94 -25.69
CA VAL A 19 11.53 32.19 -26.32
C VAL A 19 12.79 32.97 -26.70
N LEU A 20 12.93 33.25 -27.99
CA LEU A 20 14.10 33.92 -28.55
C LEU A 20 14.11 35.41 -28.18
N SER A 21 15.31 35.97 -28.05
CA SER A 21 15.52 37.40 -27.79
C SER A 21 14.94 38.29 -28.90
N THR A 22 14.80 37.75 -30.12
CA THR A 22 14.14 38.39 -31.26
C THR A 22 12.62 38.43 -31.15
N SER A 23 12.01 37.70 -30.21
CA SER A 23 10.57 37.75 -29.96
C SER A 23 10.19 39.10 -29.40
N THR A 24 9.34 39.83 -30.13
CA THR A 24 8.83 41.13 -29.71
C THR A 24 7.50 41.01 -28.95
N MET A 25 6.75 39.95 -29.20
CA MET A 25 5.53 39.59 -28.45
C MET A 25 5.87 39.05 -27.06
N SER A 26 5.03 39.40 -26.08
CA SER A 26 5.08 38.94 -24.70
C SER A 26 4.66 37.48 -24.58
N SER A 27 5.41 36.71 -23.79
CA SER A 27 5.06 35.33 -23.41
C SER A 27 3.68 35.26 -22.72
N SER A 28 3.23 36.34 -22.06
CA SER A 28 1.90 36.43 -21.44
C SER A 28 0.74 36.55 -22.43
N ALA A 29 1.01 36.71 -23.73
CA ALA A 29 -0.01 36.71 -24.77
C ALA A 29 -0.23 35.31 -25.39
N ILE A 30 0.64 34.35 -25.06
CA ILE A 30 0.63 33.01 -25.64
C ILE A 30 0.06 32.02 -24.63
N LYS A 31 -0.88 31.21 -25.10
CA LYS A 31 -1.27 29.97 -24.44
C LYS A 31 -0.71 28.77 -25.22
N THR A 32 -0.43 27.69 -24.50
CA THR A 32 0.22 26.48 -25.02
C THR A 32 -0.45 25.22 -24.48
N SER A 33 -0.41 24.16 -25.28
CA SER A 33 -0.79 22.81 -24.89
C SER A 33 0.11 21.81 -25.59
N LEU A 34 0.70 20.91 -24.82
CA LEU A 34 1.49 19.78 -25.32
C LEU A 34 0.70 18.49 -25.07
N THR A 35 0.32 17.78 -26.12
CA THR A 35 -0.45 16.53 -26.00
C THR A 35 0.22 15.34 -26.65
N LYS A 36 -0.16 14.14 -26.19
CA LYS A 36 0.22 12.85 -26.77
C LYS A 36 -0.89 12.43 -27.74
N GLY A 37 -0.68 12.63 -29.04
CA GLY A 37 -1.66 12.32 -30.10
C GLY A 37 -2.26 13.53 -30.82
N ASN A 38 -3.45 13.37 -31.40
CA ASN A 38 -4.00 14.30 -32.41
C ASN A 38 -5.04 15.30 -31.86
N LYS A 39 -5.24 15.37 -30.54
CA LYS A 39 -6.22 16.27 -29.92
C LYS A 39 -5.50 17.36 -29.12
N SER A 40 -6.00 18.59 -29.23
CA SER A 40 -5.57 19.71 -28.38
C SER A 40 -6.01 19.45 -26.95
N GLY A 41 -5.10 19.66 -25.99
CA GLY A 41 -5.40 19.58 -24.57
C GLY A 41 -5.97 20.91 -24.07
N THR A 42 -6.21 21.01 -22.76
CA THR A 42 -6.70 22.26 -22.15
C THR A 42 -5.67 23.37 -22.33
N PRO A 43 -6.09 24.50 -22.93
CA PRO A 43 -5.32 25.73 -22.99
C PRO A 43 -4.70 26.25 -21.68
N THR A 44 -3.38 26.43 -21.61
CA THR A 44 -2.71 27.03 -20.43
C THR A 44 -1.80 28.20 -20.81
N LEU A 45 -1.75 29.26 -20.00
CA LEU A 45 -0.92 30.42 -20.27
C LEU A 45 0.57 30.06 -20.16
N LEU A 46 1.39 30.46 -21.14
CA LEU A 46 2.82 30.10 -21.16
C LEU A 46 3.54 30.55 -19.89
N THR A 47 3.25 31.76 -19.40
CA THR A 47 3.85 32.32 -18.18
C THR A 47 3.37 31.68 -16.88
N SER A 48 2.40 30.77 -16.94
CA SER A 48 1.98 29.98 -15.78
C SER A 48 2.68 28.62 -15.67
N LEU A 49 3.48 28.25 -16.68
CA LEU A 49 4.32 27.06 -16.65
C LEU A 49 5.62 27.32 -15.88
N ASP A 50 6.27 26.24 -15.46
CA ASP A 50 7.58 26.30 -14.82
C ASP A 50 8.62 26.96 -15.74
N LYS A 51 9.13 28.11 -15.31
CA LYS A 51 10.21 28.83 -15.99
C LYS A 51 11.56 28.29 -15.52
N LYS A 52 12.45 27.98 -16.46
CA LYS A 52 13.81 27.54 -16.14
C LYS A 52 14.66 28.71 -15.64
N ALA A 53 15.55 28.43 -14.70
CA ALA A 53 16.52 29.41 -14.19
C ALA A 53 17.50 29.85 -15.29
N GLU A 54 17.87 28.93 -16.18
CA GLU A 54 18.73 29.17 -17.33
C GLU A 54 18.03 28.74 -18.63
N VAL A 55 18.33 29.43 -19.72
CA VAL A 55 17.85 29.07 -21.07
C VAL A 55 18.67 27.92 -21.65
N ASP A 56 18.07 27.10 -22.51
CA ASP A 56 18.75 25.92 -23.06
C ASP A 56 19.61 26.22 -24.28
N ILE A 57 19.35 27.35 -24.94
CA ILE A 57 20.04 27.74 -26.17
C ILE A 57 20.51 29.20 -26.16
N SER A 58 21.63 29.44 -26.83
CA SER A 58 22.11 30.80 -27.10
C SER A 58 21.06 31.60 -27.89
N GLY A 59 20.86 32.85 -27.49
CA GLY A 59 19.87 33.76 -28.10
C GLY A 59 18.44 33.59 -27.60
N ALA A 60 18.19 32.71 -26.62
CA ALA A 60 16.93 32.70 -25.87
C ALA A 60 16.98 33.69 -24.70
N LYS A 61 15.82 34.27 -24.35
CA LYS A 61 15.64 35.16 -23.19
C LYS A 61 14.82 34.53 -22.07
N GLU A 62 14.00 33.53 -22.39
CA GLU A 62 13.16 32.80 -21.44
C GLU A 62 13.02 31.35 -21.92
N ALA A 63 12.87 30.41 -20.98
CA ALA A 63 12.60 29.01 -21.29
C ALA A 63 11.53 28.48 -20.35
N TYR A 64 10.49 27.85 -20.91
CA TYR A 64 9.35 27.32 -20.17
C TYR A 64 9.21 25.82 -20.40
N ILE A 65 9.01 25.05 -19.34
CA ILE A 65 8.86 23.60 -19.43
C ILE A 65 7.44 23.28 -19.91
N LEU A 66 7.33 22.70 -21.11
CA LEU A 66 6.06 22.25 -21.68
C LEU A 66 5.63 20.88 -21.14
N GLY A 67 6.60 20.05 -20.76
CA GLY A 67 6.34 18.75 -20.17
C GLY A 67 7.60 17.90 -20.03
N THR A 68 7.51 16.86 -19.21
CA THR A 68 8.54 15.84 -19.07
C THR A 68 7.97 14.46 -19.40
N ASP A 69 8.80 13.56 -19.94
CA ASP A 69 8.40 12.20 -20.25
C ASP A 69 9.58 11.23 -20.16
N ILE A 70 9.31 9.93 -20.21
CA ILE A 70 10.33 8.88 -20.38
C ILE A 70 10.06 8.17 -21.70
N ILE A 71 11.07 8.06 -22.55
CA ILE A 71 11.00 7.28 -23.79
C ILE A 71 11.83 6.02 -23.56
N GLY A 72 11.17 4.86 -23.61
CA GLY A 72 11.82 3.57 -23.44
C GLY A 72 12.94 3.33 -24.46
N ALA A 73 13.90 2.47 -24.14
CA ALA A 73 14.98 2.09 -25.04
C ALA A 73 14.43 1.67 -26.42
N ASN A 74 14.98 2.23 -27.50
CA ASN A 74 14.54 1.99 -28.87
C ASN A 74 13.05 2.28 -29.16
N LYS A 75 12.35 3.04 -28.30
CA LYS A 75 10.94 3.43 -28.49
C LYS A 75 10.81 4.87 -29.00
N SER A 76 9.60 5.20 -29.46
CA SER A 76 9.25 6.55 -29.92
C SER A 76 7.96 7.03 -29.26
N LYS A 77 7.84 8.35 -29.09
CA LYS A 77 6.60 9.03 -28.67
C LYS A 77 6.34 10.24 -29.56
N SER A 78 5.07 10.44 -29.90
CA SER A 78 4.61 11.55 -30.73
C SER A 78 3.91 12.60 -29.88
N TYR A 79 4.23 13.87 -30.14
CA TYR A 79 3.72 15.03 -29.43
C TYR A 79 3.13 16.04 -30.41
N SER A 80 2.03 16.66 -30.01
CA SER A 80 1.44 17.80 -30.72
C SER A 80 1.55 19.03 -29.82
N LEU A 81 2.25 20.05 -30.30
CA LEU A 81 2.36 21.34 -29.64
C LEU A 81 1.40 22.31 -30.31
N TYR A 82 0.52 22.87 -29.50
CA TYR A 82 -0.42 23.91 -29.91
C TYR A 82 0.00 25.22 -29.24
N LEU A 83 0.05 26.30 -30.03
CA LEU A 83 0.25 27.66 -29.56
C LEU A 83 -0.90 28.50 -30.11
N TRP A 84 -1.53 29.31 -29.26
CA TRP A 84 -2.58 30.23 -29.71
C TRP A 84 -2.64 31.47 -28.82
N MET A 85 -3.33 32.48 -29.35
CA MET A 85 -3.71 33.69 -28.65
C MET A 85 -5.20 33.62 -28.32
N ASP A 86 -5.60 34.24 -27.22
CA ASP A 86 -7.02 34.36 -26.85
C ASP A 86 -7.62 35.68 -27.37
N GLU A 87 -8.95 35.80 -27.38
CA GLU A 87 -9.67 37.00 -27.81
C GLU A 87 -9.27 38.25 -26.99
N ALA A 88 -8.84 38.04 -25.74
CA ALA A 88 -8.37 39.11 -24.86
C ALA A 88 -7.02 39.74 -25.26
N VAL A 89 -6.29 39.17 -26.23
CA VAL A 89 -5.01 39.73 -26.68
C VAL A 89 -5.25 40.99 -27.51
N THR A 90 -4.64 42.11 -27.11
CA THR A 90 -4.84 43.40 -27.79
C THR A 90 -4.27 43.42 -29.22
N VAL A 91 -4.82 44.25 -30.09
CA VAL A 91 -4.34 44.45 -31.47
C VAL A 91 -2.86 44.86 -31.52
N ALA A 92 -2.42 45.68 -30.57
CA ALA A 92 -1.02 46.11 -30.48
C ALA A 92 -0.08 44.94 -30.18
N GLU A 93 -0.53 43.98 -29.38
CA GLU A 93 0.24 42.78 -29.05
C GLU A 93 0.20 41.76 -30.19
N ALA A 94 -0.97 41.55 -30.79
CA ALA A 94 -1.16 40.65 -31.94
C ALA A 94 -0.37 41.08 -33.19
N SER A 95 0.03 42.35 -33.28
CA SER A 95 0.86 42.89 -34.37
C SER A 95 2.37 42.60 -34.20
N LYS A 96 2.79 42.01 -33.08
CA LYS A 96 4.19 41.68 -32.79
C LYS A 96 4.52 40.25 -33.24
N SER A 97 5.82 39.92 -33.27
CA SER A 97 6.31 38.59 -33.62
C SER A 97 6.62 37.75 -32.38
N PHE A 98 6.11 36.51 -32.33
CA PHE A 98 6.52 35.51 -31.35
C PHE A 98 7.56 34.56 -31.97
N SER A 99 8.78 34.57 -31.46
CA SER A 99 9.88 33.73 -31.94
C SER A 99 10.31 32.74 -30.86
N SER A 100 10.26 31.44 -31.14
CA SER A 100 10.62 30.39 -30.17
C SER A 100 11.22 29.16 -30.83
N LYS A 101 11.86 28.30 -30.03
CA LYS A 101 12.31 26.96 -30.41
C LYS A 101 11.84 25.93 -29.39
N VAL A 102 11.43 24.77 -29.87
CA VAL A 102 11.22 23.59 -29.01
C VAL A 102 12.59 22.96 -28.74
N VAL A 103 12.96 22.87 -27.47
CA VAL A 103 14.23 22.29 -27.03
C VAL A 103 13.97 21.02 -26.24
N ILE A 104 14.72 19.97 -26.57
CA ILE A 104 14.62 18.67 -25.91
C ILE A 104 15.91 18.45 -25.13
N VAL A 105 15.81 18.46 -23.81
CA VAL A 105 16.92 18.10 -22.92
C VAL A 105 16.69 16.68 -22.46
N ASN A 106 17.64 15.80 -22.69
CA ASN A 106 17.50 14.40 -22.35
C ASN A 106 18.62 13.92 -21.43
N THR A 107 18.25 13.10 -20.45
CA THR A 107 19.20 12.38 -19.60
C THR A 107 18.91 10.89 -19.69
N ALA A 108 19.97 10.08 -19.60
CA ALA A 108 19.81 8.65 -19.39
C ALA A 108 19.05 8.43 -18.07
N THR A 109 18.05 7.55 -18.10
CA THR A 109 17.35 7.10 -16.89
C THR A 109 17.22 5.58 -16.94
N LYS A 110 17.20 4.94 -15.77
CA LYS A 110 16.90 3.50 -15.69
C LYS A 110 15.45 3.27 -16.14
N GLU A 111 15.15 2.04 -16.52
CA GLU A 111 13.76 1.65 -16.68
C GLU A 111 13.03 1.90 -15.36
N ARG A 112 11.81 2.46 -15.44
CA ARG A 112 11.01 2.67 -14.25
C ARG A 112 10.47 1.29 -13.87
N LEU A 113 11.30 0.56 -13.12
CA LEU A 113 11.05 -0.82 -12.78
C LEU A 113 9.70 -0.90 -12.03
N PRO A 114 8.86 -1.89 -12.34
CA PRO A 114 7.84 -2.35 -11.42
C PRO A 114 8.44 -2.42 -10.00
N LEU A 115 7.67 -2.05 -8.98
CA LEU A 115 8.16 -2.07 -7.60
C LEU A 115 8.65 -3.47 -7.19
N VAL A 116 8.08 -4.53 -7.78
CA VAL A 116 8.53 -5.91 -7.65
C VAL A 116 9.99 -6.08 -8.11
N GLU A 117 10.33 -5.54 -9.29
CA GLU A 117 11.68 -5.64 -9.86
C GLU A 117 12.68 -4.79 -9.09
N GLU A 118 12.31 -3.57 -8.67
CA GLU A 118 13.17 -2.72 -7.85
C GLU A 118 13.56 -3.41 -6.52
N VAL A 119 12.58 -3.97 -5.81
CA VAL A 119 12.85 -4.68 -4.55
C VAL A 119 13.71 -5.92 -4.80
N ALA A 120 13.54 -6.60 -5.95
CA ALA A 120 14.37 -7.74 -6.31
C ALA A 120 15.83 -7.34 -6.60
N ASP A 121 16.05 -6.25 -7.33
CA ASP A 121 17.38 -5.70 -7.64
C ASP A 121 18.11 -5.24 -6.36
N LEU A 122 17.38 -4.59 -5.44
CA LEU A 122 17.91 -4.20 -4.13
C LEU A 122 18.32 -5.44 -3.33
N ALA A 123 17.46 -6.45 -3.24
CA ALA A 123 17.76 -7.68 -2.50
C ALA A 123 18.91 -8.50 -3.09
N ALA A 124 19.19 -8.37 -4.40
CA ALA A 124 20.32 -9.02 -5.03
C ALA A 124 21.68 -8.41 -4.62
N THR A 125 21.68 -7.17 -4.11
CA THR A 125 22.91 -6.43 -3.75
C THR A 125 23.03 -6.13 -2.27
N ASP A 126 21.91 -5.94 -1.57
CA ASP A 126 21.83 -5.68 -0.15
C ASP A 126 21.55 -6.97 0.63
N THR A 127 22.61 -7.60 1.10
CA THR A 127 22.54 -8.83 1.90
C THR A 127 22.28 -8.59 3.39
N THR A 128 22.05 -7.32 3.79
CA THR A 128 21.89 -6.94 5.21
C THR A 128 20.44 -6.66 5.54
N ASN A 129 19.73 -5.94 4.66
CA ASN A 129 18.35 -5.54 4.89
C ASN A 129 17.32 -6.47 4.26
N PHE A 130 17.77 -7.53 3.57
CA PHE A 130 16.89 -8.51 2.93
C PHE A 130 17.20 -9.95 3.34
N ALA A 131 16.15 -10.77 3.39
CA ALA A 131 16.25 -12.22 3.49
C ALA A 131 15.34 -12.91 2.46
N THR A 132 15.75 -14.12 2.07
CA THR A 132 15.00 -15.01 1.17
C THR A 132 14.86 -16.43 1.72
N ASP A 133 15.04 -16.57 3.03
CA ASP A 133 15.10 -17.84 3.76
C ASP A 133 13.73 -18.35 4.26
N ASP A 134 12.64 -17.75 3.79
CA ASP A 134 11.29 -18.27 4.03
C ASP A 134 10.93 -19.41 3.05
N PRO A 135 9.91 -20.25 3.34
CA PRO A 135 9.69 -21.48 2.59
C PRO A 135 9.39 -21.31 1.09
N ASP A 136 8.79 -20.20 0.66
CA ASP A 136 8.52 -19.93 -0.76
C ASP A 136 9.62 -19.06 -1.39
N ASN A 137 10.72 -18.80 -0.68
CA ASN A 137 11.82 -17.91 -1.08
C ASN A 137 11.33 -16.50 -1.45
N ASN A 138 10.37 -15.97 -0.70
CA ASN A 138 9.94 -14.58 -0.84
C ASN A 138 11.08 -13.63 -0.47
N ILE A 139 11.08 -12.44 -1.03
CA ILE A 139 12.06 -11.40 -0.68
C ILE A 139 11.44 -10.58 0.44
N ARG A 140 12.07 -10.56 1.62
CA ARG A 140 11.56 -9.83 2.80
C ARG A 140 12.56 -8.80 3.27
N TYR A 141 12.06 -7.62 3.63
CA TYR A 141 12.85 -6.67 4.41
C TYR A 141 13.04 -7.21 5.83
N ILE A 142 14.22 -7.00 6.41
CA ILE A 142 14.56 -7.40 7.77
C ILE A 142 15.30 -6.29 8.53
N GLY A 143 15.32 -6.39 9.86
CA GLY A 143 16.11 -5.51 10.73
C GLY A 143 15.30 -4.45 11.46
N ALA A 144 15.98 -3.68 12.31
CA ALA A 144 15.34 -2.66 13.15
C ALA A 144 14.75 -1.49 12.35
N ASN A 145 15.47 -1.05 11.31
CA ASN A 145 15.10 0.11 10.51
C ASN A 145 15.63 -0.02 9.06
N PRO A 146 15.17 -1.01 8.29
CA PRO A 146 15.50 -1.08 6.88
C PRO A 146 14.90 0.12 6.12
N ASN A 147 15.48 0.41 4.95
CA ASN A 147 14.98 1.45 4.05
C ASN A 147 13.77 0.94 3.25
N ASN A 148 12.65 0.72 3.94
CA ASN A 148 11.44 0.14 3.36
C ASN A 148 10.20 1.03 3.50
N TYR A 149 10.35 2.32 3.73
CA TYR A 149 9.22 3.26 3.73
C TYR A 149 8.75 3.57 2.32
N VAL A 150 7.44 3.67 2.16
CA VAL A 150 6.77 4.06 0.92
C VAL A 150 5.64 5.03 1.21
N TYR A 151 5.50 6.05 0.38
CA TYR A 151 4.32 6.91 0.39
C TYR A 151 3.15 6.20 -0.27
N PHE A 152 2.05 6.08 0.46
CA PHE A 152 0.81 5.47 -0.01
C PHE A 152 -0.39 6.22 0.56
N ASN A 153 -1.59 5.95 0.03
CA ASN A 153 -2.81 6.66 0.39
C ASN A 153 -2.66 8.19 0.29
N CYS A 154 -2.17 8.65 -0.87
CA CYS A 154 -1.92 10.05 -1.14
C CYS A 154 -3.18 10.78 -1.63
N SER A 155 -3.44 11.99 -1.16
CA SER A 155 -4.43 12.89 -1.78
C SER A 155 -3.98 13.34 -3.17
N ASP A 156 -2.67 13.44 -3.38
CA ASP A 156 -2.05 13.78 -4.66
C ASP A 156 -0.76 12.96 -4.87
N TYR A 157 -0.80 11.97 -5.77
CA TYR A 157 0.37 11.16 -6.13
C TYR A 157 1.34 11.86 -7.08
N SER A 158 0.96 13.00 -7.67
CA SER A 158 1.88 13.83 -8.46
C SER A 158 2.81 14.67 -7.58
N ASN A 159 2.42 14.88 -6.31
CA ASN A 159 3.19 15.63 -5.32
C ASN A 159 3.22 14.88 -3.96
N GLN A 160 4.01 13.81 -3.89
CA GLN A 160 4.06 12.92 -2.72
C GLN A 160 4.96 13.47 -1.62
N SER A 161 4.40 13.65 -0.43
CA SER A 161 5.07 14.12 0.78
C SER A 161 4.25 13.74 2.03
N ASP A 162 4.79 13.97 3.22
CA ASP A 162 4.10 13.77 4.50
C ASP A 162 2.77 14.54 4.63
N SER A 163 2.56 15.63 3.87
CA SER A 163 1.31 16.40 3.90
C SER A 163 0.24 15.85 2.96
N THR A 164 0.63 15.09 1.94
CA THR A 164 -0.29 14.53 0.94
C THR A 164 -0.52 13.03 1.15
N CYS A 165 0.47 12.32 1.67
CA CYS A 165 0.52 10.87 1.77
C CYS A 165 0.56 10.37 3.21
N GLU A 166 0.30 9.08 3.37
CA GLU A 166 0.64 8.34 4.58
C GLU A 166 1.95 7.57 4.38
N LYS A 167 2.67 7.33 5.48
CA LYS A 167 3.80 6.40 5.48
C LYS A 167 3.31 4.97 5.67
N TRP A 168 3.73 4.12 4.75
CA TRP A 168 3.57 2.67 4.80
C TRP A 168 4.96 2.03 4.74
N ARG A 169 5.05 0.76 5.11
CA ARG A 169 6.25 -0.05 5.02
C ARG A 169 6.06 -1.15 4.00
N ILE A 170 7.06 -1.40 3.18
CA ILE A 170 7.13 -2.59 2.34
C ILE A 170 7.56 -3.77 3.23
N ILE A 171 6.74 -4.81 3.26
CA ILE A 171 7.11 -6.09 3.90
C ILE A 171 8.06 -6.84 2.98
N GLY A 172 7.76 -6.89 1.69
CA GLY A 172 8.57 -7.61 0.73
C GLY A 172 7.84 -7.91 -0.58
N VAL A 173 8.50 -8.68 -1.44
CA VAL A 173 7.93 -9.30 -2.63
C VAL A 173 7.56 -10.74 -2.31
N PHE A 174 6.28 -11.05 -2.45
CA PHE A 174 5.74 -12.38 -2.23
C PHE A 174 5.44 -13.04 -3.56
N LYS A 175 5.95 -14.25 -3.72
CA LYS A 175 5.90 -14.98 -4.97
C LYS A 175 4.59 -15.72 -5.14
N ASN A 176 4.14 -15.84 -6.40
CA ASN A 176 3.01 -16.68 -6.78
C ASN A 176 1.71 -16.39 -6.00
N MET A 177 1.45 -15.12 -5.66
CA MET A 177 0.24 -14.71 -4.97
C MET A 177 -0.96 -14.95 -5.87
N THR A 178 -1.97 -15.65 -5.34
CA THR A 178 -3.20 -15.95 -6.09
C THR A 178 -4.12 -14.74 -6.05
N LYS A 179 -4.44 -14.20 -7.22
CA LYS A 179 -5.38 -13.09 -7.40
C LYS A 179 -6.81 -13.60 -7.41
N GLU A 180 -7.76 -12.67 -7.32
CA GLU A 180 -9.20 -12.98 -7.36
C GLU A 180 -9.65 -13.71 -8.64
N ASP A 181 -9.01 -13.44 -9.77
CA ASP A 181 -9.26 -14.13 -11.05
C ASP A 181 -8.62 -15.53 -11.14
N GLY A 182 -7.97 -15.99 -10.08
CA GLY A 182 -7.27 -17.28 -9.99
C GLY A 182 -5.89 -17.30 -10.63
N THR A 183 -5.46 -16.22 -11.29
CA THR A 183 -4.08 -16.11 -11.80
C THR A 183 -3.09 -15.87 -10.67
N LYS A 184 -1.81 -16.16 -10.92
CA LYS A 184 -0.74 -16.01 -9.93
C LYS A 184 0.29 -15.00 -10.41
N GLU A 185 0.78 -14.19 -9.48
CA GLU A 185 1.76 -13.16 -9.77
C GLU A 185 2.61 -12.84 -8.53
N ASP A 186 3.83 -12.38 -8.76
CA ASP A 186 4.68 -11.88 -7.68
C ASP A 186 4.22 -10.45 -7.33
N LEU A 187 3.88 -10.21 -6.06
CA LEU A 187 3.27 -8.95 -5.63
C LEU A 187 4.02 -8.36 -4.43
N VAL A 188 4.04 -7.04 -4.36
CA VAL A 188 4.61 -6.32 -3.22
C VAL A 188 3.57 -6.20 -2.13
N LYS A 189 3.92 -6.64 -0.92
CA LYS A 189 3.09 -6.52 0.27
C LYS A 189 3.50 -5.30 1.09
N ILE A 190 2.54 -4.49 1.48
CA ILE A 190 2.75 -3.28 2.29
C ILE A 190 1.88 -3.29 3.56
N ILE A 191 2.34 -2.60 4.60
CA ILE A 191 1.63 -2.40 5.87
C ILE A 191 1.66 -0.94 6.28
N LYS A 192 0.54 -0.43 6.80
CA LYS A 192 0.48 0.92 7.36
C LYS A 192 1.50 1.08 8.50
N GLU A 193 2.29 2.16 8.51
CA GLU A 193 3.29 2.36 9.57
C GLU A 193 2.64 2.51 10.95
N ASP A 194 1.64 3.39 11.02
CA ASP A 194 0.91 3.68 12.24
C ASP A 194 -0.37 2.85 12.39
N ARG A 195 -0.80 2.64 13.63
CA ARG A 195 -2.09 2.01 13.93
C ARG A 195 -3.25 2.87 13.42
N LEU A 196 -4.29 2.20 12.94
CA LEU A 196 -5.52 2.82 12.45
C LEU A 196 -6.21 3.62 13.57
N ASN A 197 -6.54 4.88 13.28
CA ASN A 197 -7.25 5.81 14.18
C ASN A 197 -6.59 6.06 15.55
N ASP A 198 -5.29 5.78 15.69
CA ASP A 198 -4.57 5.88 16.96
C ASP A 198 -5.30 5.21 18.14
N THR A 199 -6.04 4.12 17.85
CA THR A 199 -6.95 3.48 18.81
C THR A 199 -6.84 1.96 18.76
N ASN A 200 -7.48 1.29 19.72
CA ASN A 200 -7.61 -0.16 19.71
C ASN A 200 -9.00 -0.54 19.21
N ILE A 201 -9.04 -1.58 18.38
CA ILE A 201 -10.25 -2.05 17.69
C ILE A 201 -10.43 -3.52 18.03
N ILE A 202 -11.68 -3.90 18.30
CA ILE A 202 -12.07 -5.29 18.54
C ILE A 202 -12.00 -6.07 17.22
N TRP A 203 -11.57 -7.33 17.26
CA TRP A 203 -11.61 -8.19 16.08
C TRP A 203 -13.06 -8.55 15.73
N ASP A 204 -13.75 -9.17 16.69
CA ASP A 204 -15.15 -9.55 16.57
C ASP A 204 -15.76 -9.81 17.95
N TYR A 205 -16.99 -9.34 18.18
CA TYR A 205 -17.72 -9.66 19.41
C TYR A 205 -19.16 -10.12 19.16
N LYS A 206 -19.37 -10.89 18.09
CA LYS A 206 -20.63 -11.60 17.88
C LYS A 206 -20.76 -12.74 18.91
N LYS A 207 -21.91 -12.82 19.58
CA LYS A 207 -22.24 -13.88 20.55
C LYS A 207 -22.65 -15.16 19.84
N ASN A 208 -22.74 -16.24 20.63
CA ASN A 208 -23.14 -17.55 20.14
C ASN A 208 -24.46 -17.47 19.34
N GLY A 209 -24.46 -18.02 18.13
CA GLY A 209 -25.61 -18.02 17.22
C GLY A 209 -25.72 -16.80 16.31
N VAL A 210 -24.80 -15.84 16.37
CA VAL A 210 -24.74 -14.67 15.47
C VAL A 210 -23.58 -14.83 14.49
N GLY A 211 -23.89 -14.79 13.20
CA GLY A 211 -22.93 -15.12 12.14
C GLY A 211 -22.29 -16.49 12.34
N THR A 212 -20.97 -16.56 12.31
CA THR A 212 -20.17 -17.79 12.52
C THR A 212 -19.87 -18.08 14.00
N SER A 213 -20.27 -17.20 14.92
CA SER A 213 -19.87 -17.33 16.32
C SER A 213 -20.55 -18.51 17.02
N THR A 214 -19.73 -19.38 17.60
CA THR A 214 -20.14 -20.53 18.43
C THR A 214 -19.84 -20.31 19.92
N SER A 215 -19.48 -19.08 20.30
CA SER A 215 -19.02 -18.70 21.63
C SER A 215 -19.60 -17.36 22.06
N ASN A 216 -19.71 -17.13 23.37
CA ASN A 216 -20.07 -15.82 23.91
C ASN A 216 -18.90 -14.83 24.01
N TYR A 217 -17.73 -15.22 23.50
CA TYR A 217 -16.46 -14.47 23.58
C TYR A 217 -15.99 -13.89 22.24
N GLY A 218 -16.84 -13.90 21.20
CA GLY A 218 -16.52 -13.49 19.84
C GLY A 218 -16.22 -14.67 18.91
N SER A 219 -15.97 -14.38 17.63
CA SER A 219 -15.55 -15.36 16.61
C SER A 219 -14.17 -15.00 16.06
N ASN A 220 -13.32 -16.00 15.84
CA ASN A 220 -12.06 -15.85 15.13
C ASN A 220 -12.17 -16.11 13.62
N ASP A 221 -13.38 -16.33 13.08
CA ASP A 221 -13.58 -16.39 11.64
C ASP A 221 -13.43 -14.99 11.03
N TRP A 222 -12.41 -14.82 10.18
CA TRP A 222 -12.20 -13.56 9.47
C TRP A 222 -13.34 -13.23 8.50
N THR A 223 -13.95 -14.25 7.87
CA THR A 223 -14.85 -14.12 6.72
C THR A 223 -16.18 -13.42 7.00
N ASP A 224 -16.53 -13.26 8.28
CA ASP A 224 -17.65 -12.44 8.72
C ASP A 224 -17.32 -11.60 9.97
N SER A 225 -16.03 -11.44 10.29
CA SER A 225 -15.63 -10.62 11.43
C SER A 225 -16.04 -9.17 11.21
N GLN A 226 -16.47 -8.50 12.29
CA GLN A 226 -16.79 -7.07 12.24
C GLN A 226 -15.57 -6.23 11.80
N LEU A 227 -14.35 -6.64 12.16
CA LEU A 227 -13.13 -5.98 11.69
C LEU A 227 -12.91 -6.15 10.18
N MET A 228 -13.13 -7.33 9.61
CA MET A 228 -13.08 -7.52 8.15
C MET A 228 -14.09 -6.61 7.45
N MET A 229 -15.32 -6.56 7.96
CA MET A 229 -16.38 -5.72 7.39
C MET A 229 -16.04 -4.23 7.48
N MET A 230 -15.36 -3.78 8.53
CA MET A 230 -14.88 -2.40 8.63
C MET A 230 -13.84 -2.08 7.54
N LEU A 231 -12.91 -3.01 7.29
CA LEU A 231 -11.73 -2.81 6.45
C LEU A 231 -11.97 -3.00 4.95
N ASN A 232 -12.94 -3.83 4.56
CA ASN A 232 -13.08 -4.29 3.18
C ASN A 232 -14.42 -3.90 2.54
N PRO A 233 -14.45 -3.64 1.22
CA PRO A 233 -15.66 -3.26 0.52
C PRO A 233 -16.69 -4.39 0.50
N THR A 234 -17.94 -4.02 0.19
CA THR A 234 -19.10 -4.92 0.20
C THR A 234 -19.02 -6.06 -0.82
N ASP A 235 -18.12 -5.97 -1.81
CA ASP A 235 -17.85 -7.05 -2.77
C ASP A 235 -17.40 -8.35 -2.08
N TYR A 236 -16.84 -8.25 -0.88
CA TYR A 236 -16.37 -9.39 -0.08
C TYR A 236 -17.36 -9.83 1.00
N LEU A 237 -18.62 -9.42 0.89
CA LEU A 237 -19.68 -9.89 1.78
C LEU A 237 -19.81 -11.42 1.68
N LYS A 238 -19.88 -12.08 2.83
CA LYS A 238 -20.04 -13.52 2.92
C LYS A 238 -21.31 -13.98 2.19
N SER A 239 -21.21 -15.07 1.43
CA SER A 239 -22.35 -15.66 0.73
C SER A 239 -23.49 -15.98 1.71
N GLY A 240 -24.73 -15.67 1.31
CA GLY A 240 -25.94 -15.82 2.13
C GLY A 240 -26.23 -14.63 3.06
N TYR A 241 -25.34 -13.66 3.17
CA TYR A 241 -25.56 -12.44 3.96
C TYR A 241 -26.15 -11.36 3.06
N THR A 242 -26.82 -10.38 3.65
CA THR A 242 -27.47 -9.29 2.90
C THR A 242 -27.09 -7.94 3.48
N ILE A 243 -27.20 -6.89 2.65
CA ILE A 243 -27.06 -5.50 3.08
C ILE A 243 -28.37 -4.78 2.77
N ASP A 244 -28.97 -4.21 3.80
CA ASP A 244 -30.20 -3.42 3.72
C ASP A 244 -30.01 -2.13 4.50
N ASN A 245 -30.17 -0.98 3.84
CA ASN A 245 -29.90 0.34 4.41
C ASN A 245 -28.52 0.43 5.11
N ASN A 246 -27.48 -0.08 4.44
CA ASN A 246 -26.10 -0.20 4.94
C ASN A 246 -25.91 -1.10 6.18
N ILE A 247 -26.93 -1.84 6.60
CA ILE A 247 -26.85 -2.81 7.70
C ILE A 247 -26.61 -4.19 7.09
N VAL A 248 -25.49 -4.81 7.47
CA VAL A 248 -25.18 -6.20 7.16
C VAL A 248 -26.01 -7.09 8.07
N LYS A 249 -26.74 -8.03 7.47
CA LYS A 249 -27.48 -9.08 8.16
C LYS A 249 -26.89 -10.44 7.83
N ASP A 250 -26.73 -11.28 8.84
CA ASP A 250 -26.30 -12.66 8.66
C ASP A 250 -27.37 -13.52 7.96
N SER A 251 -27.07 -14.80 7.74
CA SER A 251 -27.98 -15.74 7.07
C SER A 251 -29.29 -16.00 7.84
N ASN A 252 -29.35 -15.65 9.13
CA ASN A 252 -30.57 -15.74 9.95
C ASN A 252 -31.33 -14.41 9.99
N GLY A 253 -30.84 -13.37 9.29
CA GLY A 253 -31.44 -12.04 9.28
C GLY A 253 -31.04 -11.16 10.47
N GLN A 254 -30.14 -11.60 11.35
CA GLN A 254 -29.65 -10.79 12.46
C GLN A 254 -28.71 -9.71 11.93
N ALA A 255 -28.95 -8.46 12.31
CA ALA A 255 -28.03 -7.36 12.00
C ALA A 255 -26.73 -7.52 12.80
N ILE A 256 -25.58 -7.48 12.12
CA ILE A 256 -24.26 -7.77 12.72
C ILE A 256 -23.24 -6.65 12.56
N TYR A 257 -23.43 -5.79 11.55
CA TYR A 257 -22.53 -4.66 11.28
C TYR A 257 -23.25 -3.61 10.45
N GLN A 258 -22.76 -2.37 10.45
CA GLN A 258 -23.28 -1.29 9.61
C GLN A 258 -22.13 -0.53 8.96
N ASN A 259 -22.36 -0.06 7.73
CA ASN A 259 -21.37 0.63 6.89
C ASN A 259 -20.13 -0.23 6.62
N MET A 260 -20.35 -1.45 6.12
CA MET A 260 -19.26 -2.30 5.60
C MET A 260 -18.44 -1.55 4.54
N GLY A 261 -17.13 -1.69 4.60
CA GLY A 261 -16.18 -0.97 3.75
C GLY A 261 -15.95 0.48 4.16
N SER A 262 -16.30 0.86 5.39
CA SER A 262 -16.15 2.23 5.88
C SER A 262 -14.70 2.74 5.87
N TYR A 263 -13.70 1.90 6.14
CA TYR A 263 -12.29 2.28 5.98
C TYR A 263 -11.87 2.40 4.50
N TYR A 264 -12.41 1.55 3.63
CA TYR A 264 -11.97 1.42 2.24
C TYR A 264 -12.62 2.46 1.31
N ASN A 265 -13.94 2.68 1.45
CA ASN A 265 -14.76 3.54 0.59
C ASN A 265 -15.39 4.74 1.32
N GLY A 266 -15.46 4.71 2.66
CA GLY A 266 -16.25 5.66 3.45
C GLY A 266 -15.41 6.67 4.23
N THR A 267 -16.11 7.59 4.89
CA THR A 267 -15.54 8.53 5.86
C THR A 267 -16.04 8.27 7.28
N SER A 268 -17.01 7.38 7.46
CA SER A 268 -17.58 7.02 8.76
C SER A 268 -18.04 5.55 8.74
N GLY A 269 -17.82 4.87 9.86
CA GLY A 269 -18.11 3.45 10.03
C GLY A 269 -18.68 3.13 11.40
N CYS A 270 -18.81 1.84 11.69
CA CYS A 270 -19.21 1.35 13.00
C CYS A 270 -18.04 0.65 13.68
N LYS A 271 -17.82 0.96 14.97
CA LYS A 271 -16.88 0.18 15.78
C LYS A 271 -17.42 -1.25 15.93
N PRO A 272 -16.57 -2.28 15.77
CA PRO A 272 -16.91 -3.63 16.20
C PRO A 272 -17.37 -3.63 17.66
N ALA A 273 -18.48 -4.33 17.94
CA ALA A 273 -19.19 -4.26 19.21
C ALA A 273 -19.95 -5.57 19.48
N GLU A 274 -20.41 -5.74 20.71
CA GLU A 274 -21.20 -6.90 21.12
C GLU A 274 -22.50 -7.01 20.33
N ILE A 275 -22.75 -8.17 19.71
CA ILE A 275 -24.03 -8.48 19.04
C ILE A 275 -24.56 -9.80 19.57
N ALA A 276 -25.76 -9.79 20.15
CA ALA A 276 -26.47 -10.98 20.60
C ALA A 276 -27.69 -11.28 19.71
N SER A 277 -28.00 -12.56 19.53
CA SER A 277 -29.15 -12.98 18.72
C SER A 277 -30.45 -12.42 19.29
N GLY A 278 -31.25 -11.78 18.43
CA GLY A 278 -32.52 -11.16 18.80
C GLY A 278 -32.39 -9.81 19.50
N ALA A 279 -31.16 -9.30 19.71
CA ALA A 279 -30.95 -7.97 20.26
C ALA A 279 -31.06 -6.89 19.17
N ASP A 280 -31.49 -5.70 19.59
CA ASP A 280 -31.47 -4.52 18.74
C ASP A 280 -30.04 -4.16 18.33
N PHE A 281 -29.87 -3.76 17.07
CA PHE A 281 -28.58 -3.36 16.55
C PHE A 281 -28.25 -1.92 16.89
N THR A 282 -27.06 -1.67 17.41
CA THR A 282 -26.54 -0.32 17.67
C THR A 282 -25.16 -0.15 17.04
N CYS A 283 -24.88 1.07 16.58
CA CYS A 283 -23.60 1.44 16.00
C CYS A 283 -22.99 2.59 16.79
N THR A 284 -21.78 2.38 17.31
CA THR A 284 -20.94 3.48 17.76
C THR A 284 -20.09 3.93 16.58
N SER A 285 -20.24 5.19 16.17
CA SER A 285 -19.52 5.75 15.03
C SER A 285 -18.00 5.74 15.22
N ILE A 286 -17.27 5.54 14.12
CA ILE A 286 -15.83 5.73 14.01
C ILE A 286 -15.54 6.53 12.73
N ASP A 287 -14.71 7.57 12.86
CA ASP A 287 -14.37 8.48 11.76
C ASP A 287 -13.17 7.94 10.97
N PHE A 288 -13.29 7.99 9.64
CA PHE A 288 -12.26 7.62 8.68
C PHE A 288 -11.92 8.77 7.71
N THR A 289 -12.41 9.98 7.96
CA THR A 289 -12.18 11.15 7.09
C THR A 289 -10.69 11.41 6.83
N SER A 290 -9.83 11.21 7.83
CA SER A 290 -8.38 11.43 7.73
C SER A 290 -7.54 10.16 7.65
N THR A 291 -8.14 8.99 7.90
CA THR A 291 -7.41 7.73 8.11
C THR A 291 -7.88 6.59 7.22
N GLY A 292 -9.03 6.73 6.55
CA GLY A 292 -9.50 5.83 5.50
C GLY A 292 -8.76 6.04 4.17
N LEU A 293 -9.04 5.19 3.18
CA LEU A 293 -8.44 5.33 1.86
C LEU A 293 -9.02 6.54 1.11
N LYS A 294 -8.15 7.51 0.78
CA LYS A 294 -8.52 8.86 0.34
C LYS A 294 -9.19 8.91 -1.04
N ASN A 295 -8.84 8.01 -1.95
CA ASN A 295 -9.29 8.10 -3.35
C ASN A 295 -9.22 6.78 -4.13
N ASP A 296 -9.88 6.76 -5.29
CA ASP A 296 -9.90 5.62 -6.21
C ASP A 296 -8.52 5.26 -6.72
N THR A 297 -7.63 6.24 -6.93
CA THR A 297 -6.26 5.97 -7.36
C THR A 297 -5.54 5.04 -6.38
N THR A 298 -5.70 5.28 -5.07
CA THR A 298 -5.16 4.42 -4.01
C THR A 298 -5.84 3.05 -4.03
N ARG A 299 -7.17 3.01 -4.04
CA ARG A 299 -7.94 1.76 -4.06
C ARG A 299 -7.60 0.88 -5.27
N ASN A 300 -7.43 1.49 -6.44
CA ASN A 300 -7.13 0.80 -7.69
C ASN A 300 -5.71 0.26 -7.76
N ALA A 301 -4.79 0.77 -6.93
CA ALA A 301 -3.45 0.23 -6.78
C ALA A 301 -3.40 -1.05 -5.92
N ILE A 302 -4.45 -1.32 -5.13
CA ILE A 302 -4.55 -2.49 -4.26
C ILE A 302 -5.08 -3.69 -5.04
N GLU A 303 -4.31 -4.78 -5.01
CA GLU A 303 -4.68 -6.05 -5.59
C GLU A 303 -5.63 -6.82 -4.68
N SER A 304 -6.59 -7.51 -5.29
CA SER A 304 -7.46 -8.48 -4.63
C SER A 304 -6.77 -9.84 -4.65
N VAL A 305 -6.48 -10.41 -3.48
CA VAL A 305 -5.74 -11.67 -3.36
C VAL A 305 -6.46 -12.67 -2.46
N ALA A 306 -6.14 -13.94 -2.63
CA ALA A 306 -6.50 -14.98 -1.67
C ALA A 306 -5.60 -14.89 -0.43
N TRP A 307 -6.17 -14.48 0.70
CA TRP A 307 -5.55 -14.54 2.02
C TRP A 307 -5.73 -15.93 2.60
N ASN A 308 -4.67 -16.48 3.20
CA ASN A 308 -4.73 -17.75 3.90
C ASN A 308 -5.18 -17.52 5.35
N LEU A 309 -6.04 -18.38 5.87
CA LEU A 309 -6.66 -18.26 7.18
C LEU A 309 -6.37 -19.47 8.08
N GLY A 310 -5.41 -20.31 7.70
CA GLY A 310 -5.00 -21.43 8.52
C GLY A 310 -4.32 -20.97 9.82
N GLY A 311 -4.43 -21.80 10.84
CA GLY A 311 -4.00 -21.51 12.20
C GLY A 311 -3.42 -22.71 12.93
N THR A 312 -3.18 -22.55 14.22
CA THR A 312 -2.67 -23.60 15.11
C THR A 312 -3.22 -23.44 16.52
N ALA A 313 -3.23 -24.53 17.29
CA ALA A 313 -3.51 -24.56 18.72
C ALA A 313 -2.22 -24.60 19.56
N ASP A 314 -1.15 -25.16 18.99
CA ASP A 314 0.10 -25.44 19.67
C ASP A 314 1.24 -24.63 19.04
N TYR A 315 1.80 -23.68 19.79
CA TYR A 315 2.77 -22.71 19.27
C TYR A 315 3.79 -22.21 20.32
N LYS A 316 3.76 -22.78 21.53
CA LYS A 316 4.52 -22.27 22.68
C LYS A 316 5.91 -22.89 22.84
N SER A 317 6.36 -23.71 21.89
CA SER A 317 7.64 -24.43 21.94
C SER A 317 8.38 -24.33 20.61
N SER A 318 9.70 -24.52 20.61
CA SER A 318 10.50 -24.49 19.38
C SER A 318 10.13 -25.57 18.36
N SER A 319 9.42 -26.64 18.76
CA SER A 319 8.94 -27.66 17.83
C SER A 319 7.66 -27.28 17.07
N ASN A 320 6.98 -26.18 17.43
CA ASN A 320 5.73 -25.75 16.78
C ASN A 320 5.48 -24.24 16.74
N GLY A 321 6.36 -23.42 17.31
CA GLY A 321 6.16 -21.97 17.47
C GLY A 321 7.10 -21.09 16.67
N LEU A 322 7.80 -21.64 15.68
CA LEU A 322 8.79 -20.91 14.87
C LEU A 322 8.09 -20.12 13.76
N ALA A 323 8.78 -19.13 13.19
CA ALA A 323 8.28 -18.38 12.03
C ALA A 323 7.92 -19.30 10.85
N SER A 324 8.72 -20.35 10.63
CA SER A 324 8.47 -21.38 9.60
C SER A 324 7.24 -22.24 9.89
N HIS A 325 6.98 -22.58 11.15
CA HIS A 325 5.79 -23.32 11.55
C HIS A 325 4.54 -22.50 11.27
N PHE A 326 4.51 -21.23 11.71
CA PHE A 326 3.41 -20.32 11.41
C PHE A 326 3.19 -20.12 9.92
N TYR A 327 4.26 -19.96 9.13
CA TYR A 327 4.15 -19.85 7.68
C TYR A 327 3.43 -21.04 7.04
N GLY A 328 3.74 -22.25 7.52
CA GLY A 328 3.07 -23.49 7.11
C GLY A 328 1.62 -23.55 7.59
N TYR A 329 1.35 -23.14 8.83
CA TYR A 329 -0.01 -23.13 9.39
C TYR A 329 -0.93 -22.16 8.65
N GLU A 330 -0.45 -20.96 8.34
CA GLU A 330 -1.20 -19.94 7.58
C GLU A 330 -1.76 -20.53 6.29
N ARG A 331 -0.94 -21.27 5.54
CA ARG A 331 -1.28 -21.94 4.27
C ARG A 331 -1.94 -23.31 4.44
N GLY A 332 -2.08 -23.77 5.69
CA GLY A 332 -2.67 -25.05 6.02
C GLY A 332 -4.19 -25.03 6.03
N THR A 333 -4.80 -26.17 6.34
CA THR A 333 -6.26 -26.33 6.40
C THR A 333 -6.80 -26.40 7.83
N THR A 334 -5.92 -26.26 8.82
CA THR A 334 -6.27 -26.36 10.24
C THR A 334 -6.86 -25.06 10.73
N VAL A 335 -8.13 -25.09 11.13
CA VAL A 335 -8.91 -23.93 11.59
C VAL A 335 -9.89 -24.39 12.68
N TYR A 336 -10.48 -23.44 13.41
CA TYR A 336 -11.60 -23.78 14.27
C TYR A 336 -12.77 -24.33 13.42
N SER A 337 -13.45 -25.34 13.95
CA SER A 337 -14.43 -26.17 13.22
C SER A 337 -15.36 -25.37 12.29
N GLY A 338 -15.29 -25.67 10.99
CA GLY A 338 -16.21 -25.11 9.98
C GLY A 338 -15.83 -23.73 9.45
N HIS A 339 -14.75 -23.10 9.94
CA HIS A 339 -14.26 -21.82 9.41
C HIS A 339 -13.56 -22.00 8.06
N ALA A 340 -13.46 -20.91 7.30
CA ALA A 340 -12.76 -20.92 6.02
C ALA A 340 -11.24 -20.98 6.22
N THR A 341 -10.54 -21.68 5.32
CA THR A 341 -9.07 -21.76 5.30
C THR A 341 -8.44 -20.70 4.42
N ASN A 342 -9.25 -20.00 3.62
CA ASN A 342 -8.84 -18.88 2.79
C ASN A 342 -10.00 -17.89 2.60
N TRP A 343 -9.67 -16.67 2.21
CA TRP A 343 -10.63 -15.62 1.89
C TRP A 343 -10.03 -14.66 0.87
N THR A 344 -10.77 -14.36 -0.19
CA THR A 344 -10.35 -13.37 -1.20
C THR A 344 -10.76 -11.98 -0.74
N GLY A 345 -9.82 -11.04 -0.78
CA GLY A 345 -10.07 -9.64 -0.47
C GLY A 345 -8.86 -8.73 -0.61
N LYS A 346 -9.04 -7.45 -0.30
CA LYS A 346 -8.04 -6.40 -0.54
C LYS A 346 -7.19 -6.05 0.67
N ILE A 347 -7.82 -5.91 1.83
CA ILE A 347 -7.17 -5.48 3.07
C ILE A 347 -7.17 -6.64 4.06
N GLY A 348 -5.98 -7.11 4.41
CA GLY A 348 -5.76 -8.07 5.49
C GLY A 348 -5.02 -7.42 6.65
N LEU A 349 -4.47 -8.27 7.51
CA LEU A 349 -3.52 -7.89 8.55
C LEU A 349 -2.19 -8.61 8.30
N MET A 350 -1.16 -8.27 9.08
CA MET A 350 0.10 -8.98 9.01
C MET A 350 -0.11 -10.45 9.40
N TYR A 351 0.61 -11.34 8.74
CA TYR A 351 0.71 -12.71 9.18
C TYR A 351 1.67 -12.83 10.37
N PRO A 352 1.50 -13.85 11.22
CA PRO A 352 2.53 -14.23 12.17
C PRO A 352 3.91 -14.34 11.49
N SER A 353 3.99 -15.00 10.33
CA SER A 353 5.25 -15.17 9.61
C SER A 353 5.85 -13.86 9.09
N ASP A 354 5.03 -12.83 8.82
CA ASP A 354 5.56 -11.51 8.48
C ASP A 354 6.36 -10.92 9.62
N TYR A 355 5.83 -11.00 10.85
CA TYR A 355 6.54 -10.61 12.06
C TYR A 355 7.77 -11.51 12.28
N GLY A 356 7.58 -12.83 12.33
CA GLY A 356 8.66 -13.77 12.66
C GLY A 356 9.86 -13.74 11.70
N TYR A 357 9.67 -13.40 10.42
CA TYR A 357 10.78 -13.30 9.48
C TYR A 357 11.44 -11.92 9.40
N ALA A 358 10.81 -10.85 9.91
CA ALA A 358 11.31 -9.47 9.80
C ALA A 358 12.52 -9.17 10.71
N THR A 359 12.90 -10.07 11.62
CA THR A 359 14.07 -9.89 12.47
C THR A 359 15.40 -10.04 11.70
N SER A 360 16.39 -9.18 11.92
CA SER A 360 17.77 -9.46 11.44
C SER A 360 18.62 -10.22 12.46
N GLY A 361 18.08 -10.50 13.66
CA GLY A 361 18.93 -10.74 14.84
C GLY A 361 19.82 -9.54 15.15
N GLY A 362 20.74 -9.71 16.09
CA GLY A 362 21.66 -8.68 16.55
C GLY A 362 23.00 -9.26 16.98
N SER A 363 23.77 -8.48 17.72
CA SER A 363 25.13 -8.86 18.16
C SER A 363 25.15 -9.92 19.26
N THR A 364 24.06 -10.07 20.01
CA THR A 364 23.93 -11.04 21.12
C THR A 364 23.19 -12.30 20.68
N THR A 365 22.15 -12.16 19.86
CA THR A 365 21.38 -13.27 19.30
C THR A 365 21.28 -13.10 17.79
N ASP A 366 21.97 -13.96 17.05
CA ASP A 366 21.95 -13.92 15.59
C ASP A 366 20.58 -14.30 15.01
N ARG A 367 20.38 -14.01 13.71
CA ARG A 367 19.12 -14.31 13.02
C ARG A 367 18.76 -15.79 13.09
N ALA A 368 19.74 -16.68 12.89
CA ALA A 368 19.50 -18.13 12.89
C ALA A 368 18.93 -18.59 14.24
N THR A 369 19.47 -18.08 15.35
CA THR A 369 18.98 -18.34 16.70
C THR A 369 17.59 -17.77 16.90
N CYS A 370 17.30 -16.56 16.38
CA CYS A 370 15.96 -15.99 16.41
C CYS A 370 14.93 -16.86 15.66
N LEU A 371 15.25 -17.32 14.46
CA LEU A 371 14.39 -18.19 13.66
C LEU A 371 14.21 -19.59 14.26
N ALA A 372 15.17 -20.05 15.07
CA ALA A 372 15.08 -21.30 15.83
C ALA A 372 14.37 -21.16 17.18
N LYS A 373 13.92 -19.94 17.55
CA LYS A 373 13.23 -19.65 18.81
C LYS A 373 11.73 -19.46 18.58
N GLU A 374 10.92 -20.08 19.41
CA GLU A 374 9.47 -19.87 19.38
C GLU A 374 9.08 -18.42 19.63
N MET A 375 8.27 -17.87 18.73
CA MET A 375 7.84 -16.46 18.76
C MET A 375 7.08 -16.10 20.03
N TYR A 376 6.48 -17.09 20.70
CA TYR A 376 5.86 -16.93 22.02
C TYR A 376 6.84 -16.39 23.07
N ASN A 377 8.11 -16.79 23.02
CA ASN A 377 9.11 -16.43 24.03
C ASN A 377 10.07 -15.32 23.58
N TRP A 378 9.82 -14.66 22.44
CA TRP A 378 10.60 -13.51 21.99
C TRP A 378 10.53 -12.30 22.94
N GLY A 379 9.57 -12.31 23.88
CA GLY A 379 9.54 -11.34 24.96
C GLY A 379 10.68 -11.45 25.98
N GLY A 380 11.34 -12.62 26.05
CA GLY A 380 12.42 -12.88 27.00
C GLY A 380 13.69 -12.06 26.73
N SER A 381 14.39 -11.70 27.80
CA SER A 381 15.63 -10.90 27.72
C SER A 381 16.76 -11.61 26.96
N GLY A 382 16.85 -12.94 27.08
CA GLY A 382 17.90 -13.74 26.42
C GLY A 382 17.82 -13.81 24.89
N VAL A 383 16.73 -13.30 24.28
CA VAL A 383 16.54 -13.23 22.82
C VAL A 383 15.99 -11.87 22.40
N SER A 384 16.30 -10.83 23.18
CA SER A 384 15.75 -9.48 22.96
C SER A 384 16.13 -8.89 21.60
N ASP A 385 17.28 -9.27 21.03
CA ASP A 385 17.69 -8.90 19.68
C ASP A 385 16.66 -9.32 18.62
N CYS A 386 15.90 -10.41 18.84
CA CYS A 386 14.93 -10.90 17.86
C CYS A 386 13.81 -9.88 17.62
N LYS A 387 13.21 -9.35 18.70
CA LYS A 387 12.18 -8.31 18.58
C LYS A 387 12.75 -6.91 18.37
N ASN A 388 13.94 -6.61 18.93
CA ASN A 388 14.50 -5.27 18.88
C ASN A 388 15.06 -4.94 17.50
N ASN A 389 15.46 -5.96 16.73
CA ASN A 389 15.90 -5.82 15.34
C ASN A 389 14.83 -6.27 14.35
N ASP A 390 13.58 -5.96 14.64
CA ASP A 390 12.40 -6.25 13.82
C ASP A 390 11.54 -4.99 13.71
N TYR A 391 11.49 -4.39 12.52
CA TYR A 391 10.77 -3.13 12.27
C TYR A 391 9.24 -3.25 12.38
N LEU A 392 8.68 -4.47 12.39
CA LEU A 392 7.25 -4.70 12.61
C LEU A 392 6.91 -4.74 14.11
N TYR A 393 7.90 -4.90 14.99
CA TYR A 393 7.69 -4.79 16.43
C TYR A 393 7.34 -3.35 16.83
N LYS A 394 6.29 -3.21 17.66
CA LYS A 394 5.84 -1.93 18.23
C LYS A 394 5.72 -2.10 19.73
N SER A 395 6.61 -1.44 20.47
CA SER A 395 6.65 -1.52 21.94
C SER A 395 5.52 -0.77 22.64
N SER A 396 4.80 0.11 21.92
CA SER A 396 3.75 0.97 22.48
C SER A 396 2.34 0.40 22.37
N TYR A 397 2.11 -0.65 21.57
CA TYR A 397 0.77 -1.24 21.41
C TYR A 397 0.76 -2.70 20.94
N TYR A 398 -0.32 -3.40 21.28
CA TYR A 398 -0.62 -4.75 20.78
C TYR A 398 -1.07 -4.68 19.33
N GLN A 399 -0.70 -5.66 18.50
CA GLN A 399 -1.03 -5.66 17.06
C GLN A 399 -1.75 -6.94 16.67
N TRP A 400 -2.97 -6.83 16.15
CA TRP A 400 -3.67 -7.99 15.59
C TRP A 400 -2.90 -8.59 14.40
N ALA A 401 -2.88 -9.91 14.32
CA ALA A 401 -2.42 -10.67 13.17
C ALA A 401 -3.62 -11.40 12.54
N LEU A 402 -3.51 -11.77 11.26
CA LEU A 402 -4.62 -12.37 10.53
C LEU A 402 -4.94 -13.81 10.96
N ALA A 403 -3.97 -14.53 11.54
CA ALA A 403 -4.10 -15.95 11.83
C ALA A 403 -5.02 -16.23 13.04
N PRO A 404 -5.92 -17.22 12.93
CA PRO A 404 -6.75 -17.68 14.04
C PRO A 404 -6.07 -18.76 14.88
N ASP A 405 -6.54 -18.94 16.12
CA ASP A 405 -6.32 -20.17 16.89
C ASP A 405 -7.23 -21.28 16.36
N SER A 406 -6.67 -22.48 16.12
CA SER A 406 -7.47 -23.56 15.53
C SER A 406 -8.29 -24.37 16.54
N SER A 407 -8.07 -24.20 17.84
CA SER A 407 -8.77 -24.92 18.91
C SER A 407 -9.81 -24.08 19.64
N LEU A 408 -9.66 -22.75 19.63
CA LEU A 408 -10.53 -21.81 20.32
C LEU A 408 -11.32 -20.96 19.32
N ALA A 409 -12.65 -21.08 19.33
CA ALA A 409 -13.56 -20.34 18.44
C ALA A 409 -13.38 -18.81 18.43
N TYR A 410 -12.79 -18.28 19.50
CA TYR A 410 -12.60 -16.86 19.75
C TYR A 410 -11.11 -16.48 19.84
N GLY A 411 -10.18 -17.40 19.62
CA GLY A 411 -8.75 -17.13 19.75
C GLY A 411 -8.18 -16.50 18.47
N VAL A 412 -7.59 -15.32 18.59
CA VAL A 412 -6.92 -14.60 17.49
C VAL A 412 -5.51 -14.25 17.91
N PHE A 413 -4.52 -14.44 17.03
CA PHE A 413 -3.14 -14.14 17.35
C PHE A 413 -2.82 -12.64 17.29
N ARG A 414 -1.90 -12.21 18.17
CA ARG A 414 -1.37 -10.85 18.18
C ARG A 414 0.10 -10.79 18.62
N VAL A 415 0.78 -9.72 18.21
CA VAL A 415 2.08 -9.32 18.77
C VAL A 415 1.84 -8.50 20.03
N HIS A 416 2.49 -8.88 21.13
CA HIS A 416 2.44 -8.14 22.38
C HIS A 416 3.43 -6.98 22.40
N ILE A 417 3.16 -5.98 23.25
CA ILE A 417 4.08 -4.85 23.52
C ILE A 417 5.46 -5.30 24.01
N GLY A 418 5.59 -6.53 24.50
CA GLY A 418 6.85 -7.13 24.91
C GLY A 418 7.55 -7.91 23.80
N GLY A 419 6.96 -8.10 22.62
CA GLY A 419 7.50 -8.84 21.47
C GLY A 419 7.11 -10.32 21.41
N SER A 420 6.45 -10.86 22.45
CA SER A 420 5.90 -12.21 22.38
C SER A 420 4.71 -12.28 21.42
N PHE A 421 4.63 -13.36 20.66
CA PHE A 421 3.49 -13.67 19.80
C PHE A 421 2.56 -14.70 20.46
N SER A 422 1.30 -14.34 20.70
CA SER A 422 0.35 -15.25 21.35
C SER A 422 -1.11 -14.96 21.00
N ASN A 423 -2.00 -15.91 21.28
CA ASN A 423 -3.43 -15.73 21.05
C ASN A 423 -4.09 -14.91 22.17
N TYR A 424 -5.19 -14.26 21.82
CA TYR A 424 -6.05 -13.52 22.74
C TYR A 424 -7.51 -13.57 22.26
N GLY A 425 -8.46 -13.06 23.05
CA GLY A 425 -9.86 -13.13 22.67
C GLY A 425 -10.22 -12.17 21.53
N ALA A 426 -11.06 -12.63 20.59
CA ALA A 426 -11.55 -11.85 19.47
C ALA A 426 -12.31 -10.59 19.94
N ARG A 427 -13.01 -10.68 21.09
CA ARG A 427 -13.71 -9.55 21.71
C ARG A 427 -12.80 -8.49 22.34
N ASP A 428 -11.53 -8.83 22.56
CA ASP A 428 -10.60 -7.90 23.18
C ASP A 428 -10.14 -6.85 22.17
N THR A 429 -9.47 -5.82 22.64
CA THR A 429 -8.99 -4.72 21.78
C THR A 429 -7.50 -4.87 21.52
N SER A 430 -7.08 -4.66 20.27
CA SER A 430 -5.68 -4.44 19.89
C SER A 430 -5.61 -3.40 18.77
N SER A 431 -4.43 -2.88 18.48
CA SER A 431 -4.24 -1.96 17.37
C SER A 431 -4.28 -2.70 16.03
N VAL A 432 -4.81 -2.02 15.02
CA VAL A 432 -4.97 -2.55 13.65
C VAL A 432 -4.01 -1.80 12.74
N ARG A 433 -3.19 -2.53 11.99
CA ARG A 433 -2.36 -1.97 10.92
C ARG A 433 -2.76 -2.66 9.61
N PRO A 434 -3.53 -1.97 8.76
CA PRO A 434 -3.97 -2.51 7.48
C PRO A 434 -2.79 -2.99 6.63
N VAL A 435 -2.96 -4.13 5.98
CA VAL A 435 -1.99 -4.74 5.08
C VAL A 435 -2.63 -4.95 3.72
N ALA A 436 -1.91 -4.61 2.67
CA ALA A 436 -2.38 -4.71 1.29
C ALA A 436 -1.30 -5.30 0.38
N PHE A 437 -1.71 -5.96 -0.70
CA PHE A 437 -0.83 -6.25 -1.83
C PHE A 437 -1.05 -5.18 -2.90
N LEU A 438 0.04 -4.69 -3.47
CA LEU A 438 -0.01 -3.75 -4.59
C LEU A 438 -0.02 -4.53 -5.91
N LYS A 439 -0.77 -4.03 -6.89
CA LYS A 439 -0.75 -4.58 -8.26
C LYS A 439 0.66 -4.52 -8.84
N SER A 440 1.01 -5.50 -9.67
CA SER A 440 2.35 -5.62 -10.26
C SER A 440 2.75 -4.45 -11.17
N ASN A 441 1.78 -3.76 -11.77
CA ASN A 441 2.02 -2.59 -12.61
C ASN A 441 2.39 -1.33 -11.82
N ILE A 442 2.34 -1.35 -10.49
CA ILE A 442 2.81 -0.25 -9.65
C ILE A 442 4.33 -0.17 -9.73
N SER A 443 4.85 1.03 -9.97
CA SER A 443 6.28 1.31 -10.10
C SER A 443 6.70 2.44 -9.16
N ILE A 444 8.00 2.60 -8.87
CA ILE A 444 8.51 3.74 -8.07
C ILE A 444 8.98 4.88 -8.96
N THR A 445 8.96 6.13 -8.48
CA THR A 445 9.64 7.24 -9.16
C THR A 445 11.15 7.15 -8.92
N ASP A 446 11.93 7.99 -9.61
CA ASP A 446 13.36 8.17 -9.33
C ASP A 446 13.62 8.98 -8.03
N VAL A 447 12.61 9.15 -7.17
CA VAL A 447 12.63 9.97 -5.95
C VAL A 447 12.25 9.11 -4.74
N GLY A 448 12.98 9.29 -3.65
CA GLY A 448 12.85 8.47 -2.46
C GLY A 448 13.84 7.33 -2.46
N ILE A 449 14.43 7.06 -1.30
CA ILE A 449 15.41 5.98 -1.10
C ILE A 449 14.95 4.98 -0.03
N GLY A 450 13.68 5.05 0.36
CA GLY A 450 13.06 4.13 1.32
C GLY A 450 13.30 4.48 2.79
N THR A 451 13.99 5.57 3.13
CA THR A 451 14.12 6.03 4.52
C THR A 451 12.84 6.70 5.01
N SER A 452 12.69 6.93 6.32
CA SER A 452 11.51 7.61 6.86
C SER A 452 11.39 9.05 6.34
N GLU A 453 12.53 9.71 6.16
CA GLU A 453 12.66 11.09 5.67
C GLU A 453 12.55 11.17 4.14
N SER A 454 12.83 10.05 3.45
CA SER A 454 12.75 9.94 2.00
C SER A 454 12.09 8.63 1.56
N PRO A 455 10.79 8.43 1.85
CA PRO A 455 10.07 7.23 1.43
C PRO A 455 10.05 7.07 -0.08
N TYR A 456 10.02 5.83 -0.57
CA TYR A 456 9.77 5.56 -1.98
C TYR A 456 8.46 6.21 -2.43
N GLN A 457 8.47 6.86 -3.58
CA GLN A 457 7.28 7.46 -4.17
C GLN A 457 6.71 6.56 -5.27
N LEU A 458 5.40 6.34 -5.27
CA LEU A 458 4.75 5.42 -6.21
C LEU A 458 4.26 6.12 -7.48
N LYS A 459 4.28 5.41 -8.60
CA LYS A 459 3.37 5.68 -9.72
C LYS A 459 2.15 4.80 -9.53
N VAL A 460 1.02 5.46 -9.38
CA VAL A 460 -0.29 4.82 -9.42
C VAL A 460 -1.05 5.51 -10.55
N GLY A 461 -1.62 4.72 -11.47
CA GLY A 461 -2.24 5.22 -12.70
C GLY A 461 -1.51 4.78 -13.96
#